data_AF-A0A182Y477-F1
#
_entry.id   AF-A0A182Y477-F1
#
_cell.length_a   1.000
_cell.length_b   1.000
_cell.length_c   1.000
_cell.angle_alpha   90.00
_cell.angle_beta   90.00
_cell.angle_gamma   90.00
#
_symmetry.space_group_name_H-M   'P 1'
#
loop_
_entity.id
_entity.type
_entity.pdbx_description
1 polymer ?
#
loop_
_entity_poly.entity_id
_entity_poly.type
_entity_poly.pdbx_seq_one_letter_code
_entity_poly.pdbx_strand_id
1 'polypeptide(L)'
;MFGIISSGGCRATVTAATLLFREFVRKAKVNGAAHFSQAVTGAACTVVRKKIERGAAGCGSLVMGSSGSVLSRSLVWNSKREKSSSSEADQPSTGPLTMENKEELVAKLTPLQYHVTQEAGTERPFTGKYNKFYEKGTYICVVCSQELFSSETKYDSGCGWPAFNDVLDQGKVTLHKDPSIPGRVRTEVRCSKCAAHMGHVFEDGPPPTRKRYCINSASIEFMAAGTERKGGSS
;
A
#
# COMPACT_ATOMS: atom_id res chain seq x y z
N MET A 1 -22.92 -78.99 30.91
CA MET A 1 -21.67 -78.76 30.15
C MET A 1 -22.05 -77.90 28.94
N PHE A 2 -21.27 -76.84 28.62
CA PHE A 2 -21.56 -75.71 27.70
C PHE A 2 -22.56 -74.68 28.31
N GLY A 3 -22.22 -73.43 28.66
CA GLY A 3 -21.44 -72.38 27.97
C GLY A 3 -22.46 -71.47 27.25
N ILE A 4 -22.50 -70.12 27.26
CA ILE A 4 -21.47 -69.07 27.36
C ILE A 4 -22.18 -67.67 27.25
N ILE A 5 -21.67 -66.64 27.98
CA ILE A 5 -21.60 -65.17 27.67
C ILE A 5 -22.93 -64.37 27.51
N SER A 6 -23.31 -63.45 28.43
CA SER A 6 -22.80 -62.10 28.77
C SER A 6 -23.00 -61.03 27.67
N SER A 7 -24.03 -60.19 27.82
CA SER A 7 -24.24 -58.96 27.04
C SER A 7 -24.04 -57.73 27.95
N GLY A 8 -22.99 -56.97 27.66
CA GLY A 8 -22.67 -55.68 28.28
C GLY A 8 -22.59 -54.55 27.25
N GLY A 9 -22.78 -53.30 27.71
CA GLY A 9 -22.53 -52.06 26.96
C GLY A 9 -23.66 -51.04 27.10
N CYS A 10 -23.76 -50.30 28.21
CA CYS A 10 -23.20 -48.95 28.44
C CYS A 10 -23.68 -47.85 27.46
N ARG A 11 -24.64 -47.04 27.93
CA ARG A 11 -25.01 -45.74 27.36
C ARG A 11 -24.04 -44.66 27.84
N ALA A 12 -23.44 -43.91 26.91
CA ALA A 12 -22.53 -42.81 27.19
C ALA A 12 -23.29 -41.50 27.50
N THR A 13 -23.05 -41.02 28.73
CA THR A 13 -22.88 -39.65 29.23
C THR A 13 -23.09 -38.45 28.30
N VAL A 14 -24.05 -37.58 28.69
CA VAL A 14 -24.13 -36.17 28.31
C VAL A 14 -23.15 -35.38 29.19
N THR A 15 -22.12 -34.79 28.59
CA THR A 15 -21.05 -34.10 29.32
C THR A 15 -21.43 -32.66 29.67
N ALA A 16 -21.32 -32.35 30.96
CA ALA A 16 -21.43 -31.02 31.54
C ALA A 16 -20.23 -30.14 31.14
N ALA A 17 -20.41 -29.20 30.21
CA ALA A 17 -19.45 -28.12 29.97
C ALA A 17 -20.09 -26.82 29.46
N THR A 18 -21.41 -26.67 29.60
CA THR A 18 -22.16 -25.46 29.23
C THR A 18 -22.43 -24.54 30.44
N LEU A 19 -21.79 -24.80 31.58
CA LEU A 19 -22.10 -24.14 32.87
C LEU A 19 -20.95 -23.34 33.48
N LEU A 20 -19.88 -23.01 32.74
CA LEU A 20 -18.73 -22.26 33.25
C LEU A 20 -18.31 -21.05 32.38
N PHE A 21 -19.26 -20.32 31.81
CA PHE A 21 -18.97 -18.98 31.27
C PHE A 21 -19.96 -17.89 31.70
N ARG A 22 -21.03 -18.25 32.43
CA ARG A 22 -22.01 -17.31 32.99
C ARG A 22 -21.65 -16.76 34.37
N GLU A 23 -20.53 -17.17 34.97
CA GLU A 23 -20.05 -16.61 36.25
C GLU A 23 -18.96 -15.53 36.12
N PHE A 24 -18.29 -15.39 34.97
CA PHE A 24 -17.24 -14.37 34.82
C PHE A 24 -17.79 -12.95 34.58
N VAL A 25 -19.01 -12.82 34.05
CA VAL A 25 -19.64 -11.51 33.72
C VAL A 25 -20.25 -10.81 34.96
N ARG A 26 -20.24 -11.42 36.15
CA ARG A 26 -20.87 -10.83 37.35
C ARG A 26 -19.89 -10.11 38.30
N LYS A 27 -18.57 -10.10 38.03
CA LYS A 27 -17.55 -9.58 38.98
C LYS A 27 -16.83 -8.28 38.56
N ALA A 28 -17.23 -7.63 37.47
CA ALA A 28 -16.66 -6.34 37.03
C ALA A 28 -17.60 -5.14 37.20
N LYS A 29 -18.69 -5.28 37.98
CA LYS A 29 -19.68 -4.22 38.21
C LYS A 29 -19.94 -3.94 39.69
N VAL A 30 -18.89 -4.03 40.50
CA VAL A 30 -18.87 -3.58 41.89
C VAL A 30 -17.55 -2.85 42.09
N ASN A 31 -17.59 -1.53 41.93
CA ASN A 31 -16.77 -0.50 42.59
C ASN A 31 -16.94 0.81 41.82
N GLY A 32 -17.95 1.58 42.22
CA GLY A 32 -18.25 2.90 41.69
C GLY A 32 -17.43 4.02 42.33
N ALA A 33 -17.19 5.06 41.50
CA ALA A 33 -17.35 6.51 41.73
C ALA A 33 -16.94 7.18 43.06
N ALA A 34 -16.07 8.20 42.96
CA ALA A 34 -16.17 9.58 43.50
C ALA A 34 -14.89 10.38 43.09
N HIS A 35 -14.93 11.46 42.30
CA HIS A 35 -15.19 12.90 42.56
C HIS A 35 -14.15 13.68 43.40
N PHE A 36 -13.95 14.97 43.03
CA PHE A 36 -13.10 16.07 43.60
C PHE A 36 -11.61 16.09 43.17
N SER A 37 -10.94 17.18 42.77
CA SER A 37 -11.18 18.63 42.87
C SER A 37 -10.40 19.39 41.78
N GLN A 38 -10.92 20.57 41.39
CA GLN A 38 -10.19 21.64 40.69
C GLN A 38 -9.10 22.23 41.60
N ALA A 39 -7.98 22.69 41.01
CA ALA A 39 -7.27 23.90 41.44
C ALA A 39 -6.27 24.36 40.37
N VAL A 40 -6.50 25.60 39.97
CA VAL A 40 -5.74 26.49 39.08
C VAL A 40 -4.36 26.78 39.66
N THR A 41 -3.32 26.88 38.82
CA THR A 41 -2.30 27.94 38.93
C THR A 41 -1.59 28.08 37.57
N GLY A 42 -1.62 29.30 37.03
CA GLY A 42 -0.97 29.64 35.78
C GLY A 42 0.50 30.02 35.97
N ALA A 43 1.26 29.90 34.89
CA ALA A 43 2.46 30.69 34.67
C ALA A 43 2.62 30.90 33.16
N ALA A 44 2.37 32.14 32.75
CA ALA A 44 2.72 32.65 31.44
C ALA A 44 4.25 32.74 31.31
N CYS A 45 4.79 32.40 30.15
CA CYS A 45 6.13 32.87 29.77
C CYS A 45 6.19 33.11 28.25
N THR A 46 5.87 34.35 27.90
CA THR A 46 6.50 35.20 26.88
C THR A 46 7.07 34.57 25.61
N VAL A 47 6.41 34.93 24.51
CA VAL A 47 6.93 35.02 23.15
C VAL A 47 8.19 35.88 23.11
N VAL A 48 9.29 35.34 22.59
CA VAL A 48 10.45 36.13 22.13
C VAL A 48 10.65 35.85 20.64
N ARG A 49 10.21 36.80 19.81
CA ARG A 49 10.56 36.87 18.39
C ARG A 49 11.98 37.43 18.27
N LYS A 50 12.92 36.65 17.74
CA LYS A 50 14.30 37.10 17.49
C LYS A 50 14.41 37.67 16.07
N LYS A 51 14.71 38.97 16.02
CA LYS A 51 15.02 39.80 14.85
C LYS A 51 16.39 39.37 14.31
N ILE A 52 16.50 39.08 13.01
CA ILE A 52 17.79 38.91 12.32
C ILE A 52 17.99 40.14 11.44
N GLU A 53 18.97 40.96 11.81
CA GLU A 53 19.43 42.11 11.04
C GLU A 53 20.57 41.69 10.11
N ARG A 54 20.58 42.30 8.91
CA ARG A 54 21.61 42.16 7.87
C ARG A 54 22.80 43.06 8.24
N GLY A 55 24.01 42.50 8.23
CA GLY A 55 25.26 43.24 8.35
C GLY A 55 26.13 43.02 7.11
N ALA A 56 26.38 44.09 6.37
CA ALA A 56 27.38 44.18 5.32
C ALA A 56 28.40 45.25 5.74
N ALA A 57 29.69 44.91 5.78
CA ALA A 57 30.82 45.83 5.62
C ALA A 57 32.14 45.04 5.70
N GLY A 58 33.04 45.29 4.75
CA GLY A 58 34.40 44.76 4.76
C GLY A 58 35.21 45.28 3.58
N CYS A 59 35.81 46.45 3.76
CA CYS A 59 36.73 47.14 2.85
C CYS A 59 38.02 46.34 2.56
N GLY A 60 38.62 46.57 1.39
CA GLY A 60 40.00 46.19 1.09
C GLY A 60 40.49 46.64 -0.29
N SER A 61 40.94 47.90 -0.39
CA SER A 61 41.91 48.48 -1.35
C SER A 61 43.15 47.58 -1.55
N LEU A 62 44.03 47.61 -2.56
CA LEU A 62 44.36 48.39 -3.76
C LEU A 62 45.60 47.66 -4.35
N VAL A 63 45.81 47.62 -5.69
CA VAL A 63 47.05 48.04 -6.42
C VAL A 63 47.11 47.50 -7.86
N MET A 64 47.49 48.40 -8.77
CA MET A 64 47.67 48.23 -10.21
C MET A 64 49.03 47.60 -10.58
N GLY A 65 49.11 46.97 -11.75
CA GLY A 65 50.36 46.64 -12.42
C GLY A 65 50.16 45.98 -13.79
N SER A 66 50.33 46.76 -14.86
CA SER A 66 50.18 46.44 -16.29
C SER A 66 51.13 45.37 -16.82
N SER A 67 50.72 44.61 -17.86
CA SER A 67 51.28 44.71 -19.24
C SER A 67 50.91 43.54 -20.16
N GLY A 68 50.40 43.86 -21.35
CA GLY A 68 50.42 43.06 -22.58
C GLY A 68 49.36 41.95 -22.68
N SER A 69 48.78 41.60 -23.83
CA SER A 69 48.82 42.12 -25.20
C SER A 69 47.64 41.46 -25.95
N VAL A 70 46.84 42.30 -26.61
CA VAL A 70 46.23 42.18 -27.94
C VAL A 70 45.85 40.78 -28.46
N LEU A 71 44.55 40.51 -28.70
CA LEU A 71 43.85 40.37 -30.01
C LEU A 71 42.79 39.26 -29.76
N SER A 72 41.63 39.13 -30.40
CA SER A 72 40.93 39.82 -31.46
C SER A 72 39.56 39.14 -31.62
N ARG A 73 38.61 39.91 -32.17
CA ARG A 73 37.55 39.49 -33.10
C ARG A 73 36.32 38.76 -32.54
N SER A 74 35.25 39.56 -32.55
CA SER A 74 33.87 39.22 -32.93
C SER A 74 33.69 37.93 -33.73
N LEU A 75 32.76 37.10 -33.26
CA LEU A 75 31.99 36.13 -34.06
C LEU A 75 30.52 36.51 -33.83
N VAL A 76 29.90 37.24 -34.75
CA VAL A 76 29.11 36.69 -35.87
C VAL A 76 28.21 35.56 -35.40
N TRP A 77 27.00 35.97 -34.98
CA TRP A 77 25.83 35.13 -34.85
C TRP A 77 25.47 34.58 -36.23
N ASN A 78 25.66 33.27 -36.44
CA ASN A 78 25.14 32.60 -37.62
C ASN A 78 24.19 31.49 -37.22
N SER A 79 22.95 31.66 -37.68
CA SER A 79 21.80 30.82 -37.40
C SER A 79 21.90 29.57 -38.29
N LYS A 80 22.27 28.43 -37.70
CA LYS A 80 22.11 27.13 -38.36
C LYS A 80 21.37 26.19 -37.42
N ARG A 81 20.07 26.14 -37.66
CA ARG A 81 19.12 25.14 -37.19
C ARG A 81 19.61 23.76 -37.63
N GLU A 82 20.21 23.01 -36.72
CA GLU A 82 20.45 21.59 -36.90
C GLU A 82 19.29 20.79 -36.29
N LYS A 83 18.69 19.99 -37.15
CA LYS A 83 17.59 19.07 -36.86
C LYS A 83 18.18 17.87 -36.13
N SER A 84 18.33 17.96 -34.82
CA SER A 84 18.68 16.80 -34.00
C SER A 84 17.44 15.93 -33.83
N SER A 85 17.46 14.79 -34.51
CA SER A 85 16.61 13.64 -34.20
C SER A 85 16.99 13.14 -32.81
N SER A 86 16.32 13.67 -31.79
CA SER A 86 16.24 13.03 -30.48
C SER A 86 15.28 11.86 -30.64
N SER A 87 15.78 10.65 -30.40
CA SER A 87 14.97 9.49 -30.12
C SER A 87 14.14 9.77 -28.85
N GLU A 88 12.85 10.01 -29.00
CA GLU A 88 11.89 9.95 -27.89
C GLU A 88 11.98 8.56 -27.24
N ALA A 89 12.56 8.53 -26.04
CA ALA A 89 12.44 7.42 -25.12
C ALA A 89 10.96 7.26 -24.75
N ASP A 90 10.47 6.03 -24.91
CA ASP A 90 9.15 5.54 -24.56
C ASP A 90 8.79 5.90 -23.11
N GLN A 91 7.93 6.90 -22.93
CA GLN A 91 7.43 7.32 -21.63
C GLN A 91 6.18 6.50 -21.30
N PRO A 92 6.11 5.76 -20.19
CA PRO A 92 4.90 5.07 -19.79
C PRO A 92 3.82 6.12 -19.45
N SER A 93 2.76 6.15 -20.25
CA SER A 93 1.68 7.12 -20.15
C SER A 93 0.86 6.91 -18.87
N THR A 94 1.07 7.79 -17.90
CA THR A 94 0.25 7.91 -16.68
C THR A 94 -0.94 8.85 -16.91
N GLY A 95 -1.66 8.63 -18.02
CA GLY A 95 -2.82 9.43 -18.45
C GLY A 95 -4.14 8.64 -18.42
N PRO A 96 -5.29 9.32 -18.58
CA PRO A 96 -6.60 8.67 -18.71
C PRO A 96 -6.57 7.61 -19.82
N LEU A 97 -7.24 6.47 -19.60
CA LEU A 97 -7.32 5.37 -20.55
C LEU A 97 -7.75 5.90 -21.94
N THR A 98 -6.82 5.94 -22.89
CA THR A 98 -7.14 6.20 -24.29
C THR A 98 -7.93 5.01 -24.84
N MET A 99 -8.77 5.24 -25.85
CA MET A 99 -9.57 4.17 -26.47
C MET A 99 -8.68 3.03 -27.00
N GLU A 100 -7.50 3.38 -27.52
CA GLU A 100 -6.48 2.44 -27.97
C GLU A 100 -5.97 1.54 -26.82
N ASN A 101 -5.73 2.11 -25.64
CA ASN A 101 -5.36 1.32 -24.45
C ASN A 101 -6.50 0.44 -23.94
N LYS A 102 -7.77 0.86 -24.11
CA LYS A 102 -8.92 0.09 -23.65
C LYS A 102 -9.06 -1.23 -24.41
N GLU A 103 -8.97 -1.21 -25.73
CA GLU A 103 -9.12 -2.41 -26.56
C GLU A 103 -8.01 -3.42 -26.27
N GLU A 104 -6.78 -2.96 -26.12
CA GLU A 104 -5.66 -3.80 -25.71
C GLU A 104 -5.87 -4.45 -24.34
N LEU A 105 -6.35 -3.69 -23.35
CA LEU A 105 -6.60 -4.20 -22.02
C LEU A 105 -7.75 -5.22 -22.01
N VAL A 106 -8.81 -4.99 -22.77
CA VAL A 106 -9.92 -5.95 -22.92
C VAL A 106 -9.46 -7.24 -23.61
N ALA A 107 -8.52 -7.16 -24.55
CA ALA A 107 -7.94 -8.34 -25.19
C ALA A 107 -6.99 -9.13 -24.26
N LYS A 108 -6.24 -8.44 -23.39
CA LYS A 108 -5.26 -9.03 -22.48
C LYS A 108 -5.87 -9.57 -21.18
N LEU A 109 -6.95 -8.94 -20.68
CA LEU A 109 -7.53 -9.22 -19.37
C LEU A 109 -8.85 -9.99 -19.49
N THR A 110 -9.13 -10.86 -18.53
CA THR A 110 -10.48 -11.43 -18.38
C THR A 110 -11.49 -10.33 -17.98
N PRO A 111 -12.80 -10.52 -18.25
CA PRO A 111 -13.81 -9.53 -17.89
C PRO A 111 -13.78 -9.11 -16.42
N LEU A 112 -13.54 -10.06 -15.50
CA LEU A 112 -13.43 -9.77 -14.08
C LEU A 112 -12.16 -8.96 -13.74
N GLN A 113 -11.02 -9.29 -14.34
CA GLN A 113 -9.77 -8.54 -14.14
C GLN A 113 -9.92 -7.11 -14.66
N TYR A 114 -10.53 -6.92 -15.83
CA TYR A 114 -10.80 -5.59 -16.37
C TYR A 114 -11.74 -4.79 -15.43
N HIS A 115 -12.88 -5.37 -15.04
CA HIS A 115 -13.83 -4.74 -14.14
C HIS A 115 -13.19 -4.32 -12.80
N VAL A 116 -12.38 -5.19 -12.20
CA VAL A 116 -11.68 -4.86 -10.96
C VAL A 116 -10.63 -3.78 -11.19
N THR A 117 -9.74 -3.94 -12.18
CA THR A 117 -8.55 -3.08 -12.32
C THR A 117 -8.84 -1.71 -12.94
N GLN A 118 -9.78 -1.62 -13.88
CA GLN A 118 -10.06 -0.41 -14.65
C GLN A 118 -11.31 0.33 -14.18
N GLU A 119 -12.30 -0.40 -13.64
CA GLU A 119 -13.59 0.17 -13.21
C GLU A 119 -13.74 0.24 -11.69
N ALA A 120 -12.66 -0.03 -10.94
CA ALA A 120 -12.64 -0.11 -9.48
C ALA A 120 -13.70 -1.08 -8.90
N GLY A 121 -14.02 -2.12 -9.66
CA GLY A 121 -14.87 -3.21 -9.21
C GLY A 121 -14.24 -4.02 -8.07
N THR A 122 -15.04 -4.84 -7.39
CA THR A 122 -14.57 -5.73 -6.33
C THR A 122 -15.07 -7.14 -6.58
N GLU A 123 -14.16 -8.12 -6.55
CA GLU A 123 -14.52 -9.53 -6.71
C GLU A 123 -15.37 -10.00 -5.52
N ARG A 124 -16.20 -11.02 -5.73
CA ARG A 124 -17.03 -11.56 -4.64
C ARG A 124 -16.13 -12.14 -3.54
N PRO A 125 -16.51 -11.99 -2.26
CA PRO A 125 -15.73 -12.56 -1.17
C PRO A 125 -15.67 -14.08 -1.29
N PHE A 126 -14.55 -14.65 -0.89
CA PHE A 126 -14.24 -16.09 -0.87
C PHE A 126 -14.13 -16.78 -2.24
N THR A 127 -14.37 -16.10 -3.35
CA THR A 127 -14.30 -16.70 -4.70
C THR A 127 -12.95 -16.51 -5.38
N GLY A 128 -12.13 -15.58 -4.90
CA GLY A 128 -10.85 -15.24 -5.52
C GLY A 128 -9.81 -16.35 -5.41
N LYS A 129 -9.07 -16.60 -6.50
CA LYS A 129 -8.03 -17.64 -6.60
C LYS A 129 -6.97 -17.60 -5.50
N TYR A 130 -6.68 -16.42 -4.95
CA TYR A 130 -5.61 -16.23 -3.97
C TYR A 130 -6.08 -16.02 -2.54
N ASN A 131 -7.38 -16.12 -2.27
CA ASN A 131 -7.91 -15.97 -0.92
C ASN A 131 -7.28 -17.00 0.05
N LYS A 132 -7.42 -18.30 -0.25
CA LYS A 132 -6.85 -19.41 0.55
C LYS A 132 -5.60 -20.02 -0.11
N PHE A 133 -4.73 -19.17 -0.63
CA PHE A 133 -3.48 -19.57 -1.28
C PHE A 133 -2.29 -18.99 -0.51
N TYR A 134 -1.31 -19.81 -0.17
CA TYR A 134 -0.18 -19.43 0.73
C TYR A 134 1.17 -19.97 0.26
N GLU A 135 1.31 -20.27 -1.03
CA GLU A 135 2.59 -20.69 -1.60
C GLU A 135 3.64 -19.57 -1.55
N LYS A 136 4.91 -19.96 -1.49
CA LYS A 136 6.04 -19.02 -1.42
C LYS A 136 6.30 -18.38 -2.78
N GLY A 137 6.28 -17.05 -2.83
CA GLY A 137 6.50 -16.30 -4.06
C GLY A 137 6.11 -14.83 -3.94
N THR A 138 5.96 -14.19 -5.11
CA THR A 138 5.68 -12.77 -5.24
C THR A 138 4.38 -12.56 -6.01
N TYR A 139 3.57 -11.60 -5.56
CA TYR A 139 2.37 -11.17 -6.27
C TYR A 139 2.67 -9.93 -7.09
N ILE A 140 2.41 -10.03 -8.39
CA ILE A 140 2.63 -8.97 -9.38
C ILE A 140 1.30 -8.37 -9.84
N CYS A 141 1.37 -7.16 -10.38
CA CYS A 141 0.25 -6.53 -11.07
C CYS A 141 -0.16 -7.34 -12.30
N VAL A 142 -1.44 -7.68 -12.44
CA VAL A 142 -1.93 -8.37 -13.64
C VAL A 142 -1.82 -7.51 -14.91
N VAL A 143 -1.78 -6.18 -14.77
CA VAL A 143 -1.79 -5.23 -15.90
C VAL A 143 -0.38 -4.91 -16.40
N CYS A 144 0.55 -4.61 -15.49
CA CYS A 144 1.90 -4.12 -15.84
C CYS A 144 3.05 -4.98 -15.29
N SER A 145 2.73 -6.10 -14.65
CA SER A 145 3.67 -7.07 -14.09
C SER A 145 4.67 -6.50 -13.06
N GLN A 146 4.39 -5.32 -12.48
CA GLN A 146 5.15 -4.77 -11.36
C GLN A 146 4.99 -5.68 -10.13
N GLU A 147 6.06 -5.93 -9.39
CA GLU A 147 6.02 -6.64 -8.10
C GLU A 147 5.41 -5.74 -7.01
N LEU A 148 4.45 -6.29 -6.26
CA LEU A 148 3.63 -5.51 -5.32
C LEU A 148 3.66 -6.09 -3.90
N PHE A 149 3.47 -7.40 -3.75
CA PHE A 149 3.38 -8.05 -2.44
C PHE A 149 4.22 -9.32 -2.35
N SER A 150 4.78 -9.58 -1.18
CA SER A 150 5.46 -10.84 -0.86
C SER A 150 4.48 -11.82 -0.21
N SER A 151 4.61 -13.12 -0.52
CA SER A 151 3.90 -14.18 0.21
C SER A 151 4.19 -14.17 1.71
N GLU A 152 5.37 -13.69 2.13
CA GLU A 152 5.77 -13.63 3.55
C GLU A 152 4.89 -12.66 4.36
N THR A 153 4.36 -11.63 3.71
CA THR A 153 3.47 -10.65 4.34
C THR A 153 2.00 -11.05 4.24
N LYS A 154 1.68 -12.11 3.49
CA LYS A 154 0.31 -12.60 3.32
C LYS A 154 -0.14 -13.35 4.57
N TYR A 155 -1.39 -13.15 4.98
CA TYR A 155 -1.96 -13.84 6.13
C TYR A 155 -3.45 -14.12 5.96
N ASP A 156 -4.01 -15.00 6.79
CA ASP A 156 -5.45 -15.26 6.80
C ASP A 156 -6.16 -14.22 7.68
N SER A 157 -6.84 -13.27 7.03
CA SER A 157 -7.66 -12.27 7.73
C SER A 157 -9.10 -12.72 7.95
N GLY A 158 -9.54 -13.82 7.30
CA GLY A 158 -10.94 -14.24 7.28
C GLY A 158 -11.89 -13.31 6.50
N CYS A 159 -11.41 -12.23 5.87
CA CYS A 159 -12.28 -11.26 5.18
C CYS A 159 -12.86 -11.75 3.85
N GLY A 160 -12.28 -12.80 3.27
CA GLY A 160 -12.71 -13.38 1.98
C GLY A 160 -11.89 -12.93 0.77
N TRP A 161 -10.91 -12.05 0.95
CA TRP A 161 -9.95 -11.63 -0.07
C TRP A 161 -8.52 -11.87 0.42
N PRO A 162 -7.52 -12.03 -0.48
CA PRO A 162 -6.13 -12.08 -0.06
C PRO A 162 -5.75 -10.82 0.71
N ALA A 163 -5.17 -11.02 1.89
CA ALA A 163 -4.77 -9.97 2.80
C ALA A 163 -3.25 -10.00 3.03
N PHE A 164 -2.63 -8.82 2.98
CA PHE A 164 -1.20 -8.63 3.23
C PHE A 164 -1.01 -7.60 4.35
N ASN A 165 0.01 -7.80 5.18
CA ASN A 165 0.34 -6.89 6.27
C ASN A 165 1.21 -5.70 5.81
N ASP A 166 1.90 -5.87 4.68
CA ASP A 166 2.74 -4.83 4.08
C ASP A 166 2.87 -5.04 2.56
N VAL A 167 3.39 -4.03 1.87
CA VAL A 167 3.82 -4.08 0.47
C VAL A 167 5.31 -4.42 0.37
N LEU A 168 5.77 -4.86 -0.81
CA LEU A 168 7.21 -5.08 -1.04
C LEU A 168 8.03 -3.79 -0.88
N ASP A 169 7.49 -2.68 -1.38
CA ASP A 169 8.08 -1.35 -1.27
C ASP A 169 6.96 -0.31 -1.32
N GLN A 170 7.04 0.71 -0.45
CA GLN A 170 6.04 1.77 -0.32
C GLN A 170 5.82 2.54 -1.62
N GLY A 171 6.81 2.62 -2.51
CA GLY A 171 6.69 3.27 -3.83
C GLY A 171 5.93 2.44 -4.88
N LYS A 172 5.58 1.18 -4.58
CA LYS A 172 4.93 0.27 -5.55
C LYS A 172 3.41 0.43 -5.59
N VAL A 173 2.82 1.05 -4.58
CA VAL A 173 1.39 1.34 -4.52
C VAL A 173 1.15 2.80 -4.20
N THR A 174 -0.02 3.31 -4.59
CA THR A 174 -0.50 4.63 -4.22
C THR A 174 -1.80 4.49 -3.43
N LEU A 175 -1.96 5.36 -2.44
CA LEU A 175 -3.10 5.36 -1.53
C LEU A 175 -4.00 6.56 -1.81
N HIS A 176 -5.29 6.29 -2.05
CA HIS A 176 -6.26 7.31 -2.43
C HIS A 176 -7.46 7.27 -1.48
N LYS A 177 -8.06 8.42 -1.17
CA LYS A 177 -9.30 8.45 -0.38
C LYS A 177 -10.45 7.99 -1.28
N ASP A 178 -11.20 7.00 -0.81
CA ASP A 178 -12.38 6.46 -1.50
C ASP A 178 -13.66 6.88 -0.76
N PRO A 179 -14.43 7.85 -1.30
CA PRO A 179 -15.70 8.30 -0.75
C PRO A 179 -16.91 7.55 -1.31
N SER A 180 -16.73 6.45 -2.05
CA SER A 180 -17.83 5.75 -2.76
C SER A 180 -18.95 5.26 -1.85
N ILE A 181 -18.67 5.04 -0.56
CA ILE A 181 -19.67 4.67 0.44
C ILE A 181 -19.94 5.87 1.36
N PRO A 182 -21.17 6.43 1.36
CA PRO A 182 -21.53 7.52 2.25
C PRO A 182 -21.24 7.18 3.72
N GLY A 183 -20.52 8.07 4.41
CA GLY A 183 -20.20 7.92 5.83
C GLY A 183 -19.08 6.92 6.16
N ARG A 184 -18.42 6.30 5.17
CA ARG A 184 -17.28 5.39 5.37
C ARG A 184 -16.15 5.71 4.39
N VAL A 185 -15.24 6.58 4.80
CA VAL A 185 -14.02 6.86 4.03
C VAL A 185 -13.07 5.68 4.14
N ARG A 186 -12.83 5.01 3.02
CA ARG A 186 -11.80 3.96 2.91
C ARG A 186 -10.57 4.53 2.22
N THR A 187 -9.46 3.81 2.32
CA THR A 187 -8.25 4.13 1.57
C THR A 187 -8.07 3.10 0.47
N GLU A 188 -8.30 3.51 -0.77
CA GLU A 188 -8.08 2.71 -1.98
C GLU A 188 -6.58 2.52 -2.22
N VAL A 189 -6.22 1.32 -2.69
CA VAL A 189 -4.88 0.94 -3.09
C VAL A 189 -4.86 0.77 -4.60
N ARG A 190 -3.95 1.50 -5.27
CA ARG A 190 -3.69 1.38 -6.72
C ARG A 190 -2.23 1.07 -7.00
N CYS A 191 -1.97 0.38 -8.11
CA CYS A 191 -0.61 0.19 -8.60
C CYS A 191 0.03 1.54 -8.96
N SER A 192 1.25 1.82 -8.50
CA SER A 192 1.90 3.11 -8.78
C SER A 192 2.30 3.29 -10.25
N LYS A 193 2.58 2.20 -10.96
CA LYS A 193 3.06 2.24 -12.36
C LYS A 193 1.95 2.44 -13.39
N CYS A 194 0.80 1.81 -13.20
CA CYS A 194 -0.30 1.80 -14.18
C CYS A 194 -1.64 2.28 -13.63
N ALA A 195 -1.68 2.74 -12.37
CA ALA A 195 -2.88 3.20 -11.69
C ALA A 195 -4.04 2.18 -11.58
N ALA A 196 -3.81 0.90 -11.90
CA ALA A 196 -4.82 -0.15 -11.77
C ALA A 196 -5.33 -0.27 -10.32
N HIS A 197 -6.66 -0.33 -10.16
CA HIS A 197 -7.31 -0.59 -8.90
C HIS A 197 -6.98 -2.00 -8.39
N MET A 198 -6.69 -2.09 -7.09
CA MET A 198 -6.34 -3.35 -6.44
C MET A 198 -7.29 -3.72 -5.31
N GLY A 199 -7.69 -2.73 -4.51
CA GLY A 199 -8.54 -2.94 -3.34
C GLY A 199 -8.38 -1.80 -2.35
N HIS A 200 -8.35 -2.12 -1.05
CA HIS A 200 -8.31 -1.13 0.02
C HIS A 200 -7.35 -1.53 1.13
N VAL A 201 -6.83 -0.53 1.84
CA VAL A 201 -6.03 -0.72 3.05
C VAL A 201 -6.80 -0.26 4.29
N PHE A 202 -6.73 -1.06 5.35
CA PHE A 202 -7.36 -0.81 6.65
C PHE A 202 -6.32 -0.82 7.77
N GLU A 203 -6.66 -0.26 8.94
CA GLU A 203 -5.79 -0.18 10.12
C GLU A 203 -6.08 -1.28 11.18
N ASP A 204 -6.75 -2.35 10.75
CA ASP A 204 -7.16 -3.50 11.58
C ASP A 204 -6.26 -4.73 11.37
N GLY A 205 -5.05 -4.53 10.82
CA GLY A 205 -4.09 -5.60 10.57
C GLY A 205 -3.38 -6.10 11.83
N PRO A 206 -2.63 -7.22 11.72
CA PRO A 206 -1.78 -7.71 12.80
C PRO A 206 -0.59 -6.74 13.04
N PRO A 207 0.01 -6.76 14.25
CA PRO A 207 1.27 -6.06 14.48
C PRO A 207 2.38 -6.59 13.55
N PRO A 208 3.42 -5.79 13.24
CA PRO A 208 3.70 -4.46 13.80
C PRO A 208 3.06 -3.30 13.04
N THR A 209 2.81 -3.44 11.72
CA THR A 209 2.32 -2.34 10.88
C THR A 209 0.86 -1.98 11.17
N ARG A 210 0.08 -2.96 11.66
CA ARG A 210 -1.38 -2.85 11.87
C ARG A 210 -2.13 -2.53 10.58
N LYS A 211 -1.51 -2.74 9.42
CA LYS A 211 -2.14 -2.49 8.12
C LYS A 211 -2.68 -3.78 7.55
N ARG A 212 -3.86 -3.73 6.96
CA ARG A 212 -4.44 -4.84 6.21
C ARG A 212 -4.71 -4.38 4.80
N TYR A 213 -3.81 -4.74 3.89
CA TYR A 213 -4.01 -4.59 2.45
C TYR A 213 -4.95 -5.70 1.98
N CYS A 214 -6.22 -5.35 1.80
CA CYS A 214 -7.28 -6.24 1.33
C CYS A 214 -7.39 -6.09 -0.19
N ILE A 215 -6.85 -7.06 -0.92
CA ILE A 215 -6.60 -6.95 -2.36
C ILE A 215 -7.49 -7.93 -3.12
N ASN A 216 -7.97 -7.55 -4.30
CA ASN A 216 -8.69 -8.45 -5.19
C ASN A 216 -7.70 -9.42 -5.85
N SER A 217 -7.99 -10.73 -5.82
CA SER A 217 -7.21 -11.75 -6.53
C SER A 217 -7.16 -11.50 -8.03
N ALA A 218 -8.22 -10.92 -8.60
CA ALA A 218 -8.29 -10.52 -10.00
C ALA A 218 -7.36 -9.33 -10.36
N SER A 219 -6.80 -8.60 -9.40
CA SER A 219 -5.87 -7.49 -9.69
C SER A 219 -4.40 -7.93 -9.70
N ILE A 220 -4.13 -9.16 -9.27
CA ILE A 220 -2.77 -9.68 -9.06
C ILE A 220 -2.59 -11.05 -9.72
N GLU A 221 -1.33 -11.37 -9.97
CA GLU A 221 -0.88 -12.68 -10.42
C GLU A 221 0.27 -13.16 -9.55
N PHE A 222 0.34 -14.46 -9.28
CA PHE A 222 1.35 -15.06 -8.42
C PHE A 222 2.50 -15.61 -9.26
N MET A 223 3.73 -15.26 -8.88
CA MET A 223 4.95 -15.86 -9.38
C MET A 223 5.60 -16.68 -8.27
N ALA A 224 5.79 -17.97 -8.50
CA ALA A 224 6.44 -18.86 -7.53
C ALA A 224 7.90 -18.48 -7.30
N ALA A 225 8.39 -18.64 -6.07
CA ALA A 225 9.79 -18.43 -5.74
C ALA A 225 10.70 -19.32 -6.59
N GLY A 226 11.78 -18.75 -7.13
CA GLY A 226 12.71 -19.46 -8.02
C GLY A 226 12.33 -19.45 -9.51
N THR A 227 11.18 -18.85 -9.88
CA THR A 227 10.85 -18.61 -11.28
C THR A 227 11.55 -17.34 -11.76
N GLU A 228 12.53 -17.46 -12.66
CA GLU A 228 13.15 -16.29 -13.30
C GLU A 228 12.16 -15.61 -14.25
N ARG A 229 11.98 -14.29 -14.10
CA ARG A 229 11.23 -13.49 -15.08
C ARG A 229 12.04 -13.41 -16.38
N LYS A 230 11.61 -14.14 -17.41
CA LYS A 230 12.03 -13.89 -18.79
C LYS A 230 11.47 -12.53 -19.25
N GLY A 231 12.14 -11.42 -18.95
CA GLY A 231 11.71 -10.11 -19.46
C GLY A 231 12.05 -8.87 -18.62
N GLY A 232 13.16 -8.88 -17.88
CA GLY A 232 13.69 -7.69 -17.21
C GLY A 232 14.94 -7.16 -17.91
N SER A 233 14.86 -6.83 -19.20
CA SER A 233 15.97 -6.25 -19.94
C SER A 233 15.80 -4.73 -20.02
N SER A 234 16.73 -4.06 -19.34
CA SER A 234 17.33 -2.73 -19.58
C SER A 234 16.71 -1.81 -20.62
#